data_AF-A0A2P0P9H8-F1
#
_entry.id   AF-A0A2P0P9H8-F1
#
_cell.length_a   1.000
_cell.length_b   1.000
_cell.length_c   1.000
_cell.angle_alpha   90.00
_cell.angle_beta   90.00
_cell.angle_gamma   90.00
#
_symmetry.space_group_name_H-M   'P 1'
#
loop_
_entity.id
_entity.type
_entity.pdbx_description
1 polymer ?
#
loop_
_entity_poly.entity_id
_entity_poly.type
_entity_poly.pdbx_seq_one_letter_code
_entity_poly.pdbx_strand_id
1 'polypeptide(L)'
;LLYTVKNFIIIGRLRYIFKMALAVSLRRALLMLLTATIFVLMVLYWNQGGIKPQSYINTYEKLGGNQEQLSEFPIPVEKIWTYKCEGDRCVRYHFLSMPKGEKRVPFMTCSMTCGDVNIWPHPIKTGVSSKSLTFSLDDIELRLDTPYNQVDTHFRQSFELFLKDLRRIQRLDFRKPTNDVHEKATPVNVDTNNIDNTQEAKTRHQQRRFADAGQHESHRLRGENIAAASILANAFGLRKHNDIETFTVNVAIHKFSDMNLNFDTDESYHLTANLEKRHYNVQITANSFFGARHALSTLQQLIWYDDEDNQLRILSKVLINDAPKFRYRGLMLDTSRHYFSVESIKRTIAGMSYAKLNRFHWHITDSQSFPYISKYYPELAAHGAYSDRETYTDADVREITAFAKLHGIQVIPEIDAPAHAGNGWDWGPKRGLGELSLCINQQPWSIYCGEPPCGQLN
;
A
#
# COMPACT_ATOMS: atom_id res chain seq x y z
N LEU A 1 -12.93 -71.18 50.09
CA LEU A 1 -13.27 -70.28 48.95
C LEU A 1 -13.42 -68.80 49.33
N LEU A 2 -13.89 -68.42 50.52
CA LEU A 2 -14.09 -67.00 50.89
C LEU A 2 -12.81 -66.20 51.24
N TYR A 3 -11.72 -66.86 51.60
CA TYR A 3 -10.43 -66.19 51.88
C TYR A 3 -9.64 -65.85 50.61
N THR A 4 -9.78 -66.63 49.54
CA THR A 4 -9.07 -66.43 48.27
C THR A 4 -9.68 -65.31 47.41
N VAL A 5 -10.98 -65.05 47.54
CA VAL A 5 -11.67 -63.98 46.76
C VAL A 5 -11.39 -62.58 47.34
N LYS A 6 -11.26 -62.45 48.67
CA LYS A 6 -10.96 -61.15 49.31
C LYS A 6 -9.57 -60.60 48.93
N ASN A 7 -8.56 -61.47 48.85
CA ASN A 7 -7.20 -61.04 48.46
C ASN A 7 -7.11 -60.64 46.98
N PHE A 8 -7.85 -61.28 46.08
CA PHE A 8 -7.83 -60.93 44.66
C PHE A 8 -8.46 -59.56 44.38
N ILE A 9 -9.53 -59.19 45.11
CA ILE A 9 -10.19 -57.89 44.98
C ILE A 9 -9.32 -56.75 45.54
N ILE A 10 -8.61 -56.99 46.65
CA ILE A 10 -7.71 -56.00 47.26
C ILE A 10 -6.48 -55.76 46.36
N ILE A 11 -5.88 -56.81 45.80
CA ILE A 11 -4.74 -56.70 44.88
C ILE A 11 -5.16 -56.02 43.56
N GLY A 12 -6.37 -56.28 43.06
CA GLY A 12 -6.93 -55.62 41.89
C GLY A 12 -7.19 -54.12 42.10
N ARG A 13 -7.76 -53.74 43.26
CA ARG A 13 -7.95 -52.33 43.63
C ARG A 13 -6.63 -51.59 43.86
N LEU A 14 -5.63 -52.22 44.50
CA LEU A 14 -4.30 -51.62 44.65
C LEU A 14 -3.61 -51.39 43.30
N ARG A 15 -3.69 -52.35 42.36
CA ARG A 15 -3.16 -52.20 41.00
C ARG A 15 -3.83 -51.06 40.23
N TYR A 16 -5.14 -50.85 40.41
CA TYR A 16 -5.88 -49.77 39.75
C TYR A 16 -5.54 -48.39 40.34
N ILE A 17 -5.42 -48.30 41.67
CA ILE A 17 -5.00 -47.09 42.38
C ILE A 17 -3.54 -46.74 42.02
N PHE A 18 -2.65 -47.72 41.94
CA PHE A 18 -1.27 -47.50 41.48
C PHE A 18 -1.21 -47.04 40.02
N LYS A 19 -2.01 -47.61 39.11
CA LYS A 19 -2.08 -47.15 37.71
C LYS A 19 -2.63 -45.73 37.59
N MET A 20 -3.65 -45.36 38.37
CA MET A 20 -4.15 -43.98 38.39
C MET A 20 -3.16 -43.00 39.03
N ALA A 21 -2.49 -43.37 40.13
CA ALA A 21 -1.47 -42.55 40.77
C ALA A 21 -0.25 -42.33 39.85
N LEU A 22 0.18 -43.37 39.11
CA LEU A 22 1.26 -43.28 38.13
C LEU A 22 0.86 -42.41 36.92
N ALA A 23 -0.39 -42.51 36.44
CA ALA A 23 -0.91 -41.68 35.35
C ALA A 23 -1.04 -40.20 35.75
N VAL A 24 -1.45 -39.92 37.00
CA VAL A 24 -1.50 -38.55 37.55
C VAL A 24 -0.09 -38.00 37.77
N SER A 25 0.84 -38.81 38.27
CA SER A 25 2.25 -38.45 38.41
C SER A 25 2.92 -38.16 37.06
N LEU A 26 2.66 -39.00 36.05
CA LEU A 26 3.17 -38.81 34.70
C LEU A 26 2.56 -37.57 34.02
N ARG A 27 1.26 -37.31 34.19
CA ARG A 27 0.65 -36.07 33.71
C ARG A 27 1.24 -34.83 34.37
N ARG A 28 1.50 -34.87 35.68
CA ARG A 28 2.16 -33.76 36.39
C ARG A 28 3.60 -33.56 35.92
N ALA A 29 4.35 -34.64 35.70
CA ALA A 29 5.71 -34.58 35.17
C ALA A 29 5.74 -34.03 33.73
N LEU A 30 4.82 -34.47 32.87
CA LEU A 30 4.69 -33.97 31.50
C LEU A 30 4.25 -32.51 31.47
N LEU A 31 3.35 -32.08 32.37
CA LEU A 31 2.94 -30.68 32.47
C LEU A 31 4.10 -29.81 32.95
N MET A 32 4.90 -30.27 33.91
CA MET A 32 6.12 -29.58 34.38
C MET A 32 7.19 -29.50 33.30
N LEU A 33 7.36 -30.55 32.49
CA LEU A 33 8.24 -30.52 31.32
C LEU A 33 7.73 -29.53 30.28
N LEU A 34 6.43 -29.55 29.97
CA LEU A 34 5.83 -28.62 29.01
C LEU A 34 5.99 -27.16 29.47
N THR A 35 5.73 -26.85 30.75
CA THR A 35 5.90 -25.49 31.28
C THR A 35 7.37 -25.06 31.29
N ALA A 36 8.30 -25.96 31.63
CA ALA A 36 9.74 -25.69 31.53
C ALA A 36 10.16 -25.44 30.08
N THR A 37 9.63 -26.21 29.12
CA THR A 37 9.95 -26.03 27.70
C THR A 37 9.40 -24.72 27.16
N ILE A 38 8.16 -24.36 27.51
CA ILE A 38 7.55 -23.06 27.16
C ILE A 38 8.36 -21.91 27.79
N PHE A 39 8.80 -22.05 29.04
CA PHE A 39 9.63 -21.04 29.70
C PHE A 39 10.98 -20.88 29.00
N VAL A 40 11.66 -21.98 28.66
CA VAL A 40 12.92 -21.92 27.89
C VAL A 40 12.70 -21.29 26.52
N LEU A 41 11.63 -21.63 25.82
CA LEU A 41 11.30 -21.03 24.52
C LEU A 41 10.95 -19.53 24.66
N MET A 42 10.24 -19.12 25.71
CA MET A 42 10.01 -17.70 25.99
C MET A 42 11.30 -16.96 26.32
N VAL A 43 12.19 -17.56 27.12
CA VAL A 43 13.52 -16.97 27.42
C VAL A 43 14.34 -16.86 26.14
N LEU A 44 14.38 -17.90 25.29
CA LEU A 44 15.10 -17.86 24.01
C LEU A 44 14.47 -16.84 23.04
N TYR A 45 13.14 -16.73 23.00
CA TYR A 45 12.43 -15.76 22.18
C TYR A 45 12.66 -14.32 22.67
N TRP A 46 12.70 -14.08 23.98
CA TRP A 46 13.08 -12.78 24.56
C TRP A 46 14.57 -12.49 24.38
N ASN A 47 15.46 -13.50 24.44
CA ASN A 47 16.87 -13.35 24.12
C ASN A 47 17.15 -13.20 22.62
N GLN A 48 16.16 -13.47 21.75
CA GLN A 48 16.21 -13.09 20.33
C GLN A 48 15.93 -11.60 20.11
N GLY A 49 15.67 -10.82 21.17
CA GLY A 49 15.70 -9.37 21.16
C GLY A 49 17.08 -8.83 20.77
N GLY A 50 17.33 -8.76 19.46
CA GLY A 50 18.39 -7.95 18.86
C GLY A 50 19.81 -8.43 19.12
N ILE A 51 20.17 -9.67 18.75
CA ILE A 51 21.57 -9.98 18.47
C ILE A 51 21.95 -9.23 17.19
N LYS A 52 22.29 -7.95 17.34
CA LYS A 52 23.02 -7.22 16.30
C LYS A 52 24.37 -7.94 16.16
N PRO A 53 24.83 -8.27 14.94
CA PRO A 53 26.05 -9.05 14.77
C PRO A 53 27.21 -8.38 15.51
N GLN A 54 28.12 -9.14 16.13
CA GLN A 54 29.24 -8.57 16.91
C GLN A 54 30.05 -7.51 16.12
N SER A 55 30.07 -7.62 14.79
CA SER A 55 30.62 -6.63 13.86
C SER A 55 29.89 -5.29 13.88
N TYR A 56 28.57 -5.27 14.06
CA TYR A 56 27.76 -4.06 14.21
C TYR A 56 28.09 -3.34 15.52
N ILE A 57 28.17 -4.08 16.63
CA ILE A 57 28.42 -3.51 17.97
C ILE A 57 29.83 -2.90 18.04
N ASN A 58 30.86 -3.66 17.65
CA ASN A 58 32.26 -3.21 17.68
C ASN A 58 32.52 -1.98 16.80
N THR A 59 31.70 -1.75 15.78
CA THR A 59 31.83 -0.62 14.84
C THR A 59 31.08 0.61 15.33
N TYR A 60 29.92 0.43 15.97
CA TYR A 60 29.15 1.53 16.58
C TYR A 60 29.92 2.16 17.76
N GLU A 61 30.62 1.34 18.54
CA GLU A 61 31.52 1.81 19.62
C GLU A 61 32.76 2.54 19.06
N LYS A 62 33.34 2.07 17.95
CA LYS A 62 34.45 2.77 17.28
C LYS A 62 34.08 4.13 16.69
N LEU A 63 32.79 4.33 16.39
CA LEU A 63 32.25 5.58 15.84
C LEU A 63 31.72 6.54 16.92
N GLY A 64 31.84 6.20 18.21
CA GLY A 64 31.51 7.10 19.32
C GLY A 64 30.02 7.33 19.56
N GLY A 65 29.14 6.41 19.16
CA GLY A 65 27.70 6.54 19.37
C GLY A 65 27.25 6.12 20.79
N ASN A 66 26.40 6.92 21.43
CA ASN A 66 25.75 6.55 22.70
C ASN A 66 24.72 5.42 22.50
N GLN A 67 24.68 4.50 23.45
CA GLN A 67 23.90 3.26 23.39
C GLN A 67 22.36 3.47 23.39
N GLU A 68 21.88 4.65 23.82
CA GLU A 68 20.46 5.02 23.84
C GLU A 68 19.83 5.19 22.44
N GLN A 69 20.64 5.37 21.39
CA GLN A 69 20.16 5.61 20.01
C GLN A 69 19.87 4.32 19.22
N LEU A 70 20.00 3.14 19.85
CA LEU A 70 19.83 1.84 19.19
C LEU A 70 18.36 1.39 19.03
N SER A 71 17.39 2.16 19.56
CA SER A 71 16.00 1.75 19.78
C SER A 71 14.98 2.28 18.76
N GLU A 72 15.35 3.19 17.85
CA GLU A 72 14.52 3.50 16.68
C GLU A 72 14.82 2.45 15.60
N PHE A 73 13.77 1.79 15.08
CA PHE A 73 13.85 0.75 14.04
C PHE A 73 14.92 1.07 13.00
N PRO A 74 16.09 0.40 13.02
CA PRO A 74 17.07 0.67 12.02
C PRO A 74 16.63 -0.14 10.81
N ILE A 75 16.06 0.54 9.82
CA ILE A 75 16.38 0.16 8.44
C ILE A 75 17.92 -0.02 8.46
N PRO A 76 18.45 -1.23 8.20
CA PRO A 76 19.87 -1.49 8.35
C PRO A 76 20.61 -0.37 7.64
N VAL A 77 21.61 0.23 8.28
CA VAL A 77 22.34 1.39 7.75
C VAL A 77 22.94 0.99 6.40
N GLU A 78 22.20 1.11 5.30
CA GLU A 78 22.59 0.53 4.01
C GLU A 78 23.88 1.19 3.50
N LYS A 79 24.20 2.37 4.03
CA LYS A 79 25.39 3.17 3.70
C LYS A 79 26.72 2.49 4.05
N ILE A 80 26.75 1.53 4.99
CA ILE A 80 27.99 0.78 5.29
C ILE A 80 28.22 -0.39 4.33
N TRP A 81 27.20 -0.74 3.52
CA TRP A 81 27.21 -1.89 2.63
C TRP A 81 27.30 -1.45 1.17
N THR A 82 27.95 -2.27 0.35
CA THR A 82 27.94 -2.17 -1.12
C THR A 82 27.62 -3.55 -1.68
N TYR A 83 27.08 -3.62 -2.89
CA TYR A 83 26.67 -4.88 -3.51
C TYR A 83 27.44 -5.12 -4.81
N LYS A 84 27.86 -6.37 -5.02
CA LYS A 84 28.50 -6.82 -6.27
C LYS A 84 27.67 -7.92 -6.90
N CYS A 85 27.61 -7.93 -8.22
CA CYS A 85 26.94 -8.97 -8.98
C CYS A 85 27.85 -10.19 -9.13
N GLU A 86 27.44 -11.33 -8.57
CA GLU A 86 28.15 -12.60 -8.66
C GLU A 86 27.16 -13.71 -9.00
N GLY A 87 27.27 -14.29 -10.21
CA GLY A 87 26.40 -15.38 -10.66
C GLY A 87 24.91 -15.02 -10.55
N ASP A 88 24.53 -13.86 -11.07
CA ASP A 88 23.16 -13.30 -11.05
C ASP A 88 22.60 -13.01 -9.65
N ARG A 89 23.49 -12.82 -8.67
CA ARG A 89 23.11 -12.46 -7.30
C ARG A 89 23.84 -11.23 -6.82
N CYS A 90 23.12 -10.39 -6.08
CA CYS A 90 23.70 -9.26 -5.37
C CYS A 90 24.32 -9.70 -4.05
N VAL A 91 25.63 -9.93 -4.06
CA VAL A 91 26.40 -10.30 -2.88
C VAL A 91 26.81 -9.03 -2.13
N ARG A 92 26.54 -9.04 -0.83
CA ARG A 92 26.77 -7.89 0.06
C ARG A 92 28.21 -7.88 0.57
N TYR A 93 28.87 -6.75 0.44
CA TYR A 93 30.22 -6.47 0.92
C TYR A 93 30.25 -5.23 1.82
N HIS A 94 31.19 -5.18 2.75
CA HIS A 94 31.38 -3.99 3.56
C HIS A 94 32.06 -2.89 2.74
N PHE A 95 31.52 -1.68 2.69
CA PHE A 95 32.04 -0.62 1.80
C PHE A 95 33.48 -0.21 2.18
N LEU A 96 33.81 -0.18 3.48
CA LEU A 96 35.20 0.09 3.93
C LEU A 96 36.23 -0.97 3.49
N SER A 97 35.79 -2.15 3.05
CA SER A 97 36.69 -3.19 2.53
C SER A 97 37.04 -3.01 1.05
N MET A 98 36.43 -2.02 0.39
CA MET A 98 36.62 -1.75 -1.03
C MET A 98 37.91 -0.95 -1.28
N PRO A 99 38.54 -1.11 -2.46
CA PRO A 99 39.62 -0.26 -2.89
C PRO A 99 39.25 1.22 -2.82
N LYS A 100 40.21 2.07 -2.43
CA LYS A 100 40.00 3.52 -2.40
C LYS A 100 39.66 4.04 -3.79
N GLY A 101 38.52 4.70 -3.93
CA GLY A 101 38.04 5.30 -5.18
C GLY A 101 36.86 4.58 -5.83
N GLU A 102 36.48 3.38 -5.35
CA GLU A 102 35.26 2.72 -5.82
C GLU A 102 34.02 3.37 -5.17
N LYS A 103 32.99 3.63 -5.99
CA LYS A 103 31.69 4.09 -5.50
C LYS A 103 30.91 2.93 -4.88
N ARG A 104 30.11 3.24 -3.87
CA ARG A 104 29.15 2.29 -3.31
C ARG A 104 28.08 1.98 -4.36
N VAL A 105 27.67 0.71 -4.44
CA VAL A 105 26.51 0.27 -5.23
C VAL A 105 25.40 -0.11 -4.25
N PRO A 106 24.27 0.62 -4.23
CA PRO A 106 23.12 0.29 -3.39
C PRO A 106 22.48 -1.05 -3.77
N PHE A 107 21.74 -1.65 -2.84
CA PHE A 107 21.05 -2.92 -3.11
C PHE A 107 20.11 -2.81 -4.30
N MET A 108 19.32 -1.74 -4.36
CA MET A 108 18.36 -1.51 -5.45
C MET A 108 19.06 -1.42 -6.81
N THR A 109 20.14 -0.65 -6.90
CA THR A 109 20.93 -0.53 -8.14
C THR A 109 21.52 -1.88 -8.56
N CYS A 110 22.04 -2.67 -7.62
CA CYS A 110 22.50 -4.02 -7.94
C CYS A 110 21.33 -4.90 -8.40
N SER A 111 20.21 -4.91 -7.68
CA SER A 111 19.04 -5.75 -7.96
C SER A 111 18.40 -5.46 -9.32
N MET A 112 18.55 -4.24 -9.84
CA MET A 112 18.04 -3.87 -11.15
C MET A 112 19.01 -4.19 -12.29
N THR A 113 20.31 -4.31 -11.99
CA THR A 113 21.39 -4.45 -13.01
C THR A 113 22.04 -5.84 -13.03
N CYS A 114 21.75 -6.69 -12.05
CA CYS A 114 22.32 -8.02 -11.88
C CYS A 114 21.23 -9.11 -12.01
N GLY A 115 21.46 -10.06 -12.91
CA GLY A 115 20.53 -11.18 -13.14
C GLY A 115 19.23 -10.75 -13.83
N ASP A 116 18.15 -11.46 -13.50
CA ASP A 116 16.82 -11.16 -14.02
C ASP A 116 16.29 -9.83 -13.47
N VAL A 117 15.60 -9.08 -14.34
CA VAL A 117 15.03 -7.79 -13.96
C VAL A 117 14.01 -7.94 -12.83
N ASN A 118 14.25 -7.23 -11.73
CA ASN A 118 13.41 -7.29 -10.54
C ASN A 118 12.16 -6.38 -10.66
N ILE A 119 11.22 -6.79 -11.53
CA ILE A 119 9.91 -6.14 -11.70
C ILE A 119 8.78 -7.14 -11.45
N TRP A 120 7.66 -6.64 -10.94
CA TRP A 120 6.48 -7.43 -10.58
C TRP A 120 5.17 -6.78 -11.07
N PRO A 121 4.28 -7.51 -11.76
CA PRO A 121 4.45 -8.89 -12.23
C PRO A 121 5.55 -9.00 -13.30
N HIS A 122 6.21 -10.15 -13.36
CA HIS A 122 7.24 -10.39 -14.37
C HIS A 122 6.60 -10.48 -15.78
N PRO A 123 7.08 -9.71 -16.77
CA PRO A 123 6.52 -9.73 -18.11
C PRO A 123 6.72 -11.06 -18.84
N ILE A 124 5.89 -11.33 -19.85
CA ILE A 124 6.02 -12.53 -20.70
C ILE A 124 7.40 -12.59 -21.39
N LYS A 125 7.86 -11.46 -21.94
CA LYS A 125 9.16 -11.37 -22.61
C LYS A 125 9.90 -10.12 -22.17
N THR A 126 11.11 -10.30 -21.67
CA THR A 126 11.98 -9.23 -21.18
C THR A 126 13.36 -9.31 -21.84
N GLY A 127 13.95 -8.15 -22.10
CA GLY A 127 15.33 -8.01 -22.55
C GLY A 127 15.87 -6.69 -22.05
N VAL A 128 16.75 -6.72 -21.05
CA VAL A 128 17.27 -5.52 -20.40
C VAL A 128 18.79 -5.47 -20.45
N SER A 129 19.36 -4.28 -20.41
CA SER A 129 20.80 -4.08 -20.23
C SER A 129 21.21 -4.14 -18.76
N SER A 130 22.45 -4.52 -18.48
CA SER A 130 23.07 -4.39 -17.14
C SER A 130 23.57 -2.97 -16.82
N LYS A 131 23.55 -2.03 -17.77
CA LYS A 131 23.95 -0.64 -17.55
C LYS A 131 22.75 0.21 -17.12
N SER A 132 22.95 1.07 -16.14
CA SER A 132 21.97 2.06 -15.69
C SER A 132 22.42 3.49 -16.02
N LEU A 133 21.47 4.42 -16.14
CA LEU A 133 21.65 5.81 -16.53
C LEU A 133 20.97 6.74 -15.52
N THR A 134 21.56 7.91 -15.26
CA THR A 134 20.95 8.95 -14.41
C THR A 134 20.14 9.98 -15.19
N PHE A 135 19.06 10.49 -14.59
CA PHE A 135 18.21 11.53 -15.19
C PHE A 135 17.46 12.36 -14.12
N SER A 136 16.90 13.52 -14.51
CA SER A 136 15.99 14.33 -13.67
C SER A 136 14.53 14.14 -14.08
N LEU A 137 13.61 14.29 -13.13
CA LEU A 137 12.16 14.26 -13.44
C LEU A 137 11.72 15.40 -14.35
N ASP A 138 12.40 16.55 -14.27
CA ASP A 138 12.10 17.70 -15.12
C ASP A 138 12.43 17.45 -16.60
N ASP A 139 13.24 16.42 -16.89
CA ASP A 139 13.65 16.06 -18.24
C ASP A 139 12.63 15.12 -18.92
N ILE A 140 11.57 14.69 -18.21
CA ILE A 140 10.53 13.78 -18.73
C ILE A 140 9.46 14.54 -19.52
N GLU A 141 9.30 14.17 -20.79
CA GLU A 141 8.26 14.70 -21.68
C GLU A 141 7.37 13.57 -22.23
N LEU A 142 6.04 13.77 -22.18
CA LEU A 142 5.07 12.87 -22.82
C LEU A 142 4.76 13.32 -24.24
N ARG A 143 4.88 12.39 -25.20
CA ARG A 143 4.34 12.52 -26.55
C ARG A 143 3.31 11.42 -26.77
N LEU A 144 2.05 11.80 -26.87
CA LEU A 144 0.94 10.85 -27.03
C LEU A 144 0.39 10.96 -28.46
N ASP A 145 0.34 9.84 -29.15
CA ASP A 145 -0.25 9.68 -30.47
C ASP A 145 -1.47 8.77 -30.36
N THR A 146 -2.66 9.39 -30.41
CA THR A 146 -3.94 8.68 -30.43
C THR A 146 -4.97 9.51 -31.18
N PRO A 147 -5.84 8.88 -32.00
CA PRO A 147 -6.93 9.60 -32.67
C PRO A 147 -8.11 9.90 -31.72
N TYR A 148 -8.05 9.46 -30.46
CA TYR A 148 -9.19 9.47 -29.54
C TYR A 148 -9.01 10.49 -28.40
N ASN A 149 -9.75 11.60 -28.45
CA ASN A 149 -9.64 12.69 -27.46
C ASN A 149 -9.88 12.25 -26.00
N GLN A 150 -10.80 11.29 -25.78
CA GLN A 150 -11.08 10.77 -24.45
C GLN A 150 -9.89 9.99 -23.88
N VAL A 151 -9.24 9.18 -24.73
CA VAL A 151 -8.02 8.44 -24.36
C VAL A 151 -6.90 9.44 -24.06
N ASP A 152 -6.71 10.47 -24.89
CA ASP A 152 -5.70 11.51 -24.68
C ASP A 152 -5.84 12.16 -23.30
N THR A 153 -7.05 12.64 -23.00
CA THR A 153 -7.34 13.33 -21.73
C THR A 153 -7.05 12.44 -20.52
N HIS A 154 -7.55 11.19 -20.52
CA HIS A 154 -7.38 10.28 -19.39
C HIS A 154 -5.95 9.76 -19.26
N PHE A 155 -5.25 9.55 -20.38
CA PHE A 155 -3.87 9.09 -20.36
C PHE A 155 -2.94 10.18 -19.82
N ARG A 156 -3.14 11.45 -20.19
CA ARG A 156 -2.40 12.57 -19.59
C ARG A 156 -2.61 12.67 -18.08
N GLN A 157 -3.84 12.51 -17.61
CA GLN A 157 -4.12 12.47 -16.16
C GLN A 157 -3.44 11.29 -15.47
N SER A 158 -3.41 10.12 -16.12
CA SER A 158 -2.70 8.94 -15.62
C SER A 158 -1.18 9.15 -15.60
N PHE A 159 -0.64 9.87 -16.58
CA PHE A 159 0.77 10.22 -16.66
C PHE A 159 1.18 11.21 -15.56
N GLU A 160 0.31 12.18 -15.22
CA GLU A 160 0.55 13.06 -14.07
C GLU A 160 0.60 12.31 -12.74
N LEU A 161 -0.24 11.28 -12.57
CA LEU A 161 -0.15 10.38 -11.42
C LEU A 161 1.17 9.62 -11.40
N PHE A 162 1.61 9.10 -12.54
CA PHE A 162 2.93 8.47 -12.68
C PHE A 162 4.07 9.43 -12.25
N LEU A 163 4.07 10.67 -12.73
CA LEU A 163 5.06 11.67 -12.31
C LEU A 163 4.98 11.98 -10.81
N LYS A 164 3.76 12.08 -10.27
CA LYS A 164 3.53 12.26 -8.83
C LYS A 164 4.11 11.11 -8.00
N ASP A 165 3.97 9.87 -8.47
CA ASP A 165 4.52 8.68 -7.81
C ASP A 165 6.05 8.66 -7.87
N LEU A 166 6.66 9.03 -9.01
CA LEU A 166 8.12 9.17 -9.10
C LEU A 166 8.67 10.27 -8.18
N ARG A 167 7.97 11.40 -8.06
CA ARG A 167 8.33 12.47 -7.10
C ARG A 167 8.25 11.97 -5.66
N ARG A 168 7.33 11.03 -5.36
CA ARG A 168 7.27 10.39 -4.05
C ARG A 168 8.49 9.51 -3.83
N ILE A 169 8.91 8.71 -4.81
CA ILE A 169 10.12 7.87 -4.72
C ILE A 169 11.36 8.69 -4.39
N GLN A 170 11.55 9.86 -5.03
CA GLN A 170 12.67 10.76 -4.71
C GLN A 170 12.64 11.34 -3.28
N ARG A 171 11.47 11.34 -2.64
CA ARG A 171 11.25 11.88 -1.30
C ARG A 171 11.23 10.81 -0.22
N LEU A 172 11.21 9.53 -0.61
CA LEU A 172 11.36 8.39 0.30
C LEU A 172 12.84 8.30 0.69
N ASP A 173 13.22 9.08 1.72
CA ASP A 173 14.50 9.11 2.48
C ASP A 173 15.70 9.79 1.76
N PHE A 174 16.41 10.81 2.28
CA PHE A 174 17.24 10.92 3.50
C PHE A 174 17.33 12.35 4.08
N ARG A 175 16.25 13.16 4.08
CA ARG A 175 16.32 14.46 4.75
C ARG A 175 16.51 14.18 6.24
N LYS A 176 17.69 14.54 6.79
CA LYS A 176 17.96 14.57 8.24
C LYS A 176 16.70 15.03 8.97
N PRO A 177 16.41 14.55 10.20
CA PRO A 177 15.60 15.36 11.08
C PRO A 177 16.33 16.70 11.18
N THR A 178 15.81 17.73 10.53
CA THR A 178 16.18 19.08 10.90
C THR A 178 15.75 19.19 12.35
N ASN A 179 16.68 19.62 13.20
CA ASN A 179 16.36 20.07 14.55
C ASN A 179 15.52 21.34 14.44
N ASP A 180 14.34 21.25 13.82
CA ASP A 180 13.29 22.23 13.97
C ASP A 180 12.73 21.98 15.37
N VAL A 181 13.41 22.66 16.29
CA VAL A 181 13.01 22.96 17.66
C VAL A 181 11.49 22.97 17.72
N HIS A 182 10.95 22.12 18.60
CA HIS A 182 9.60 22.28 19.12
C HIS A 182 9.32 23.77 19.34
N GLU A 183 8.50 24.37 18.48
CA GLU A 183 7.83 25.61 18.78
C GLU A 183 6.84 25.26 19.90
N LYS A 184 7.33 25.34 21.13
CA LYS A 184 6.52 25.29 22.34
C LYS A 184 5.47 26.37 22.16
N ALA A 185 4.22 25.97 21.95
CA ALA A 185 3.08 26.82 22.18
C ALA A 185 3.19 27.32 23.63
N THR A 186 3.56 28.58 23.79
CA THR A 186 3.47 29.29 25.05
C THR A 186 1.98 29.40 25.40
N PRO A 187 1.55 29.03 26.62
CA PRO A 187 0.20 29.31 27.05
C PRO A 187 0.10 30.82 27.28
N VAL A 188 -0.61 31.51 26.38
CA VAL A 188 -1.05 32.88 26.64
C VAL A 188 -2.16 32.78 27.68
N ASN A 189 -1.86 33.19 28.91
CA ASN A 189 -2.88 33.54 29.90
C ASN A 189 -3.65 34.74 29.33
N VAL A 190 -4.92 34.52 28.97
CA VAL A 190 -5.87 35.60 28.76
C VAL A 190 -6.89 35.50 29.87
N ASP A 191 -6.88 36.52 30.73
CA ASP A 191 -7.90 36.77 31.74
C ASP A 191 -9.28 36.82 31.08
N THR A 192 -10.14 35.87 31.45
CA THR A 192 -11.56 35.92 31.07
C THR A 192 -12.32 36.73 32.11
N ASN A 193 -12.63 37.97 31.76
CA ASN A 193 -13.76 38.71 32.34
C ASN A 193 -14.72 39.10 31.21
N ASN A 194 -15.95 38.58 31.32
CA ASN A 194 -17.21 39.02 30.71
C ASN A 194 -17.19 39.56 29.26
N ILE A 195 -17.96 38.91 28.38
CA ILE A 195 -19.17 39.47 27.74
C ILE A 195 -19.79 38.41 26.81
N ASP A 196 -21.00 38.01 27.23
CA ASP A 196 -22.24 37.72 26.51
C ASP A 196 -22.31 36.93 25.19
N ASN A 197 -23.29 36.03 25.18
CA ASN A 197 -23.73 35.16 24.10
C ASN A 197 -24.58 35.93 23.08
N THR A 198 -24.19 35.95 21.81
CA THR A 198 -25.08 35.71 20.65
C THR A 198 -24.32 35.85 19.32
N GLN A 199 -24.41 34.84 18.44
CA GLN A 199 -24.05 34.78 17.01
C GLN A 199 -23.02 33.70 16.60
N GLU A 200 -23.26 32.46 17.02
CA GLU A 200 -22.65 31.28 16.36
C GLU A 200 -23.62 30.67 15.33
N ALA A 201 -23.64 31.20 14.11
CA ALA A 201 -24.19 30.48 12.95
C ALA A 201 -23.74 31.02 11.58
N LYS A 202 -23.18 32.23 11.49
CA LYS A 202 -22.83 32.84 10.18
C LYS A 202 -21.33 32.97 9.88
N THR A 203 -20.45 32.60 10.80
CA THR A 203 -18.98 32.78 10.63
C THR A 203 -18.23 31.53 10.17
N ARG A 204 -18.88 30.35 10.10
CA ARG A 204 -18.22 29.09 9.68
C ARG A 204 -18.11 28.91 8.15
N HIS A 205 -18.84 29.70 7.36
CA HIS A 205 -18.77 29.61 5.89
C HIS A 205 -17.67 30.48 5.28
N GLN A 206 -17.17 31.47 6.02
CA GLN A 206 -16.10 32.36 5.59
C GLN A 206 -14.71 31.83 5.98
N GLN A 207 -14.59 31.16 7.14
CA GLN A 207 -13.34 30.52 7.59
C GLN A 207 -12.89 29.34 6.70
N ARG A 208 -13.81 28.60 6.06
CA ARG A 208 -13.42 27.53 5.11
C ARG A 208 -12.84 28.07 3.79
N ARG A 209 -13.28 29.25 3.32
CA ARG A 209 -12.71 29.87 2.11
C ARG A 209 -11.31 30.46 2.32
N PHE A 210 -10.97 30.87 3.55
CA PHE A 210 -9.63 31.38 3.86
C PHE A 210 -8.61 30.26 4.14
N ALA A 211 -9.05 29.07 4.59
CA ALA A 211 -8.17 27.91 4.79
C ALA A 211 -7.72 27.29 3.44
N ASP A 212 -8.60 27.21 2.44
CA ASP A 212 -8.26 26.72 1.10
C ASP A 212 -7.35 27.69 0.33
N ALA A 213 -7.53 29.01 0.52
CA ALA A 213 -6.66 30.02 -0.08
C ALA A 213 -5.23 29.98 0.50
N GLY A 214 -5.08 29.77 1.82
CA GLY A 214 -3.79 29.66 2.49
C GLY A 214 -3.00 28.40 2.12
N GLN A 215 -3.68 27.28 1.83
CA GLN A 215 -3.01 26.07 1.30
C GLN A 215 -2.56 26.26 -0.16
N HIS A 216 -3.36 26.91 -1.01
CA HIS A 216 -2.98 27.19 -2.39
C HIS A 216 -1.78 28.15 -2.51
N GLU A 217 -1.68 29.14 -1.63
CA GLU A 217 -0.58 30.13 -1.64
C GLU A 217 0.72 29.56 -1.05
N SER A 218 0.63 28.72 -0.01
CA SER A 218 1.75 27.93 0.54
C SER A 218 2.35 26.96 -0.51
N HIS A 219 1.50 26.29 -1.29
CA HIS A 219 1.97 25.42 -2.37
C HIS A 219 2.61 26.19 -3.54
N ARG A 220 2.14 27.39 -3.85
CA ARG A 220 2.70 28.28 -4.88
C ARG A 220 4.06 28.84 -4.48
N LEU A 221 4.18 29.37 -3.27
CA LEU A 221 5.44 29.87 -2.70
C LEU A 221 6.49 28.77 -2.54
N ARG A 222 6.07 27.52 -2.27
CA ARG A 222 6.98 26.36 -2.20
C ARG A 222 7.44 25.89 -3.58
N GLY A 223 6.61 26.02 -4.62
CA GLY A 223 6.98 25.77 -6.01
C GLY A 223 7.97 26.81 -6.55
N GLU A 224 7.75 28.08 -6.25
CA GLU A 224 8.65 29.19 -6.64
C GLU A 224 10.02 29.08 -5.97
N ASN A 225 10.09 28.63 -4.71
CA ASN A 225 11.36 28.40 -4.01
C ASN A 225 12.17 27.21 -4.58
N ILE A 226 11.51 26.16 -5.12
CA ILE A 226 12.19 25.05 -5.78
C ILE A 226 12.73 25.49 -7.15
N ALA A 227 11.95 26.28 -7.89
CA ALA A 227 12.40 26.87 -9.16
C ALA A 227 13.59 27.83 -8.95
N ALA A 228 13.54 28.68 -7.92
CA ALA A 228 14.64 29.57 -7.56
C ALA A 228 15.91 28.80 -7.13
N ALA A 229 15.76 27.71 -6.38
CA ALA A 229 16.88 26.84 -6.00
C ALA A 229 17.51 26.14 -7.23
N SER A 230 16.69 25.75 -8.22
CA SER A 230 17.16 25.18 -9.50
C SER A 230 17.95 26.22 -10.33
N ILE A 231 17.46 27.46 -10.38
CA ILE A 231 18.14 28.58 -11.07
C ILE A 231 19.47 28.93 -10.40
N LEU A 232 19.52 28.95 -9.07
CA LEU A 232 20.75 29.18 -8.32
C LEU A 232 21.75 28.01 -8.48
N ALA A 233 21.28 26.75 -8.52
CA ALA A 233 22.14 25.61 -8.78
C ALA A 233 22.78 25.64 -10.19
N ASN A 234 22.05 26.17 -11.20
CA ASN A 234 22.58 26.43 -12.54
C ASN A 234 23.63 27.55 -12.55
N ALA A 235 23.42 28.64 -11.80
CA ALA A 235 24.35 29.76 -11.72
C ALA A 235 25.69 29.39 -11.03
N PHE A 236 25.68 28.39 -10.14
CA PHE A 236 26.87 27.92 -9.41
C PHE A 236 27.50 26.64 -9.98
N GLY A 237 27.04 26.11 -11.11
CA GLY A 237 27.64 24.91 -11.74
C GLY A 237 27.56 23.64 -10.90
N LEU A 238 26.59 23.57 -9.97
CA LEU A 238 26.44 22.47 -9.00
C LEU A 238 25.56 21.31 -9.51
N ARG A 239 25.07 21.36 -10.76
CA ARG A 239 24.34 20.23 -11.36
C ARG A 239 25.31 19.10 -11.64
N LYS A 240 25.18 18.00 -10.89
CA LYS A 240 25.80 16.72 -11.21
C LYS A 240 25.32 16.33 -12.62
N HIS A 241 26.26 16.11 -13.54
CA HIS A 241 25.95 15.90 -14.96
C HIS A 241 25.15 14.60 -15.11
N ASN A 242 23.89 14.69 -15.56
CA ASN A 242 23.07 13.51 -15.85
C ASN A 242 23.58 12.81 -17.10
N ASP A 243 23.39 11.49 -17.18
CA ASP A 243 23.62 10.73 -18.41
C ASP A 243 22.60 11.13 -19.49
N ILE A 244 21.36 11.40 -19.08
CA ILE A 244 20.21 11.76 -19.92
C ILE A 244 19.92 13.26 -19.78
N GLU A 245 19.79 13.97 -20.90
CA GLU A 245 19.35 15.38 -20.95
C GLU A 245 17.89 15.54 -21.33
N THR A 246 17.35 14.57 -22.07
CA THR A 246 15.95 14.59 -22.51
C THR A 246 15.43 13.18 -22.43
N PHE A 247 14.32 13.00 -21.71
CA PHE A 247 13.65 11.73 -21.51
C PHE A 247 12.27 11.83 -22.16
N THR A 248 12.10 11.26 -23.35
CA THR A 248 10.79 11.31 -24.04
C THR A 248 10.07 9.98 -23.92
N VAL A 249 8.84 10.03 -23.43
CA VAL A 249 7.90 8.92 -23.42
C VAL A 249 6.93 9.08 -24.59
N ASN A 250 7.19 8.35 -25.67
CA ASN A 250 6.34 8.27 -26.84
C ASN A 250 5.33 7.14 -26.63
N VAL A 251 4.04 7.45 -26.71
CA VAL A 251 2.95 6.50 -26.49
C VAL A 251 2.04 6.49 -27.70
N ALA A 252 1.81 5.31 -28.27
CA ALA A 252 0.98 5.07 -29.44
C ALA A 252 -0.23 4.20 -29.05
N ILE A 253 -1.45 4.74 -29.20
CA ILE A 253 -2.72 4.04 -28.89
C ILE A 253 -3.70 4.22 -30.06
N HIS A 254 -3.87 3.18 -30.88
CA HIS A 254 -4.56 3.33 -32.17
C HIS A 254 -5.78 2.45 -32.41
N LYS A 255 -6.02 1.40 -31.60
CA LYS A 255 -7.02 0.38 -31.95
C LYS A 255 -8.38 0.60 -31.30
N PHE A 256 -8.41 0.95 -30.01
CA PHE A 256 -9.65 1.05 -29.25
C PHE A 256 -9.77 2.39 -28.52
N SER A 257 -10.94 3.02 -28.67
CA SER A 257 -11.34 4.23 -27.96
C SER A 257 -12.08 3.97 -26.65
N ASP A 258 -12.48 2.72 -26.39
CA ASP A 258 -13.29 2.36 -25.24
C ASP A 258 -12.51 2.58 -23.93
N MET A 259 -13.08 3.43 -23.08
CA MET A 259 -12.56 3.78 -21.77
C MET A 259 -13.18 2.94 -20.66
N ASN A 260 -14.07 2.00 -20.99
CA ASN A 260 -14.68 1.07 -20.06
C ASN A 260 -14.02 -0.29 -20.17
N LEU A 261 -13.50 -0.77 -19.05
CA LEU A 261 -12.85 -2.07 -18.99
C LEU A 261 -13.90 -3.18 -19.02
N ASN A 262 -13.81 -4.06 -20.01
CA ASN A 262 -14.70 -5.21 -20.19
C ASN A 262 -13.88 -6.49 -20.36
N PHE A 263 -14.52 -7.61 -20.66
CA PHE A 263 -13.82 -8.88 -20.84
C PHE A 263 -13.04 -8.94 -22.16
N ASP A 264 -13.37 -8.16 -23.19
CA ASP A 264 -12.68 -8.19 -24.48
C ASP A 264 -11.62 -7.09 -24.64
N THR A 265 -11.46 -6.26 -23.61
CA THR A 265 -10.43 -5.23 -23.58
C THR A 265 -9.04 -5.82 -23.74
N ASP A 266 -8.31 -5.33 -24.73
CA ASP A 266 -6.92 -5.68 -24.96
C ASP A 266 -6.00 -4.93 -23.99
N GLU A 267 -5.42 -5.66 -23.04
CA GLU A 267 -4.50 -5.14 -22.02
C GLU A 267 -3.01 -5.36 -22.38
N SER A 268 -2.71 -5.79 -23.61
CA SER A 268 -1.33 -6.02 -24.07
C SER A 268 -0.60 -4.71 -24.38
N TYR A 269 0.72 -4.73 -24.22
CA TYR A 269 1.58 -3.61 -24.59
C TYR A 269 2.98 -4.07 -24.99
N HIS A 270 3.63 -3.21 -25.77
CA HIS A 270 5.03 -3.29 -26.10
C HIS A 270 5.74 -2.05 -25.55
N LEU A 271 6.87 -2.25 -24.88
CA LEU A 271 7.71 -1.15 -24.37
C LEU A 271 9.15 -1.39 -24.80
N THR A 272 9.73 -0.41 -25.50
CA THR A 272 11.18 -0.36 -25.74
C THR A 272 11.74 0.93 -25.19
N ALA A 273 12.94 0.87 -24.65
CA ALA A 273 13.66 2.06 -24.26
C ALA A 273 15.13 1.96 -24.63
N ASN A 274 15.70 3.04 -25.13
CA ASN A 274 17.11 3.10 -25.50
C ASN A 274 17.65 4.53 -25.41
N LEU A 275 18.94 4.62 -25.11
CA LEU A 275 19.69 5.88 -25.16
C LEU A 275 20.27 6.10 -26.56
N GLU A 276 19.99 7.25 -27.16
CA GLU A 276 20.65 7.75 -28.36
C GLU A 276 21.37 9.05 -28.03
N LYS A 277 22.70 9.01 -27.99
CA LYS A 277 23.55 10.11 -27.49
C LYS A 277 23.20 10.44 -26.02
N ARG A 278 22.43 11.51 -25.78
CA ARG A 278 21.94 11.95 -24.45
C ARG A 278 20.40 12.08 -24.42
N HIS A 279 19.74 11.58 -25.45
CA HIS A 279 18.29 11.52 -25.57
C HIS A 279 17.82 10.09 -25.26
N TYR A 280 17.04 9.93 -24.20
CA TYR A 280 16.48 8.66 -23.80
C TYR A 280 15.05 8.55 -24.32
N ASN A 281 14.84 7.60 -25.23
CA ASN A 281 13.57 7.42 -25.91
C ASN A 281 12.88 6.18 -25.38
N VAL A 282 11.73 6.36 -24.73
CA VAL A 282 10.80 5.29 -24.36
C VAL A 282 9.68 5.25 -25.40
N GLN A 283 9.50 4.12 -26.06
CA GLN A 283 8.40 3.86 -26.99
C GLN A 283 7.45 2.86 -26.36
N ILE A 284 6.20 3.25 -26.19
CA ILE A 284 5.10 2.42 -25.70
C ILE A 284 4.08 2.28 -26.82
N THR A 285 3.75 1.05 -27.20
CA THR A 285 2.67 0.77 -28.15
C THR A 285 1.66 -0.15 -27.49
N ALA A 286 0.38 0.23 -27.55
CA ALA A 286 -0.71 -0.58 -27.02
C ALA A 286 -1.97 -0.43 -27.87
N ASN A 287 -2.85 -1.43 -27.78
CA ASN A 287 -4.13 -1.42 -28.51
C ASN A 287 -5.20 -0.59 -27.79
N SER A 288 -5.08 -0.39 -26.47
CA SER A 288 -6.04 0.34 -25.65
C SER A 288 -5.34 1.22 -24.61
N PHE A 289 -6.11 2.12 -23.99
CA PHE A 289 -5.72 2.86 -22.80
C PHE A 289 -5.16 1.95 -21.70
N PHE A 290 -5.78 0.79 -21.47
CA PHE A 290 -5.42 -0.12 -20.37
C PHE A 290 -4.06 -0.78 -20.59
N GLY A 291 -3.75 -1.20 -21.82
CA GLY A 291 -2.43 -1.72 -22.17
C GLY A 291 -1.34 -0.65 -21.97
N ALA A 292 -1.57 0.57 -22.47
CA ALA A 292 -0.62 1.67 -22.28
C ALA A 292 -0.43 2.04 -20.80
N ARG A 293 -1.49 1.94 -19.99
CA ARG A 293 -1.43 2.16 -18.54
C ARG A 293 -0.59 1.10 -17.82
N HIS A 294 -0.69 -0.18 -18.21
CA HIS A 294 0.18 -1.25 -17.72
C HIS A 294 1.65 -1.04 -18.09
N ALA A 295 1.90 -0.47 -19.27
CA ALA A 295 3.23 -0.06 -19.68
C ALA A 295 3.80 1.04 -18.78
N LEU A 296 3.00 2.05 -18.39
CA LEU A 296 3.41 3.07 -17.41
C LEU A 296 3.73 2.47 -16.04
N SER A 297 2.90 1.54 -15.53
CA SER A 297 3.18 0.85 -14.27
C SER A 297 4.49 0.04 -14.33
N THR A 298 4.82 -0.49 -15.51
CA THR A 298 6.09 -1.22 -15.72
C THR A 298 7.27 -0.27 -15.84
N LEU A 299 7.12 0.84 -16.57
CA LEU A 299 8.12 1.91 -16.66
C LEU A 299 8.46 2.47 -15.27
N GLN A 300 7.46 2.63 -14.41
CA GLN A 300 7.66 3.08 -13.03
C GLN A 300 8.59 2.16 -12.24
N GLN A 301 8.48 0.84 -12.43
CA GLN A 301 9.31 -0.13 -11.72
C GLN A 301 10.74 -0.23 -12.30
N LEU A 302 10.93 0.20 -13.55
CA LEU A 302 12.26 0.31 -14.16
C LEU A 302 13.02 1.56 -13.69
N ILE A 303 12.35 2.46 -12.96
CA ILE A 303 12.91 3.68 -12.41
C ILE A 303 13.07 3.51 -10.91
N TRP A 304 14.27 3.74 -10.40
CA TRP A 304 14.53 3.73 -8.96
C TRP A 304 15.35 4.94 -8.54
N TYR A 305 15.34 5.24 -7.25
CA TYR A 305 16.20 6.25 -6.66
C TYR A 305 17.50 5.60 -6.18
N ASP A 306 18.63 6.15 -6.60
CA ASP A 306 19.96 5.75 -6.13
C ASP A 306 20.42 6.75 -5.08
N ASP A 307 20.58 6.26 -3.85
CA ASP A 307 20.93 7.05 -2.67
C ASP A 307 22.42 7.43 -2.61
N GLU A 308 23.27 6.75 -3.37
CA GLU A 308 24.68 7.11 -3.51
C GLU A 308 24.80 8.33 -4.44
N ASP A 309 24.12 8.29 -5.58
CA ASP A 309 24.17 9.38 -6.53
C ASP A 309 23.18 10.52 -6.24
N ASN A 310 22.20 10.30 -5.36
CA ASN A 310 21.05 11.15 -5.06
C ASN A 310 20.22 11.50 -6.31
N GLN A 311 20.09 10.55 -7.23
CA GLN A 311 19.46 10.74 -8.54
C GLN A 311 18.56 9.56 -8.90
N LEU A 312 17.59 9.80 -9.79
CA LEU A 312 16.84 8.70 -10.38
C LEU A 312 17.70 7.98 -11.40
N ARG A 313 17.52 6.67 -11.47
CA ARG A 313 18.17 5.77 -12.42
C ARG A 313 17.15 4.96 -13.19
N ILE A 314 17.55 4.59 -14.41
CA ILE A 314 16.83 3.67 -15.29
C ILE A 314 17.82 2.79 -16.04
N LEU A 315 17.40 1.62 -16.51
CA LEU A 315 18.23 0.76 -17.36
C LEU A 315 18.46 1.39 -18.74
N SER A 316 19.66 1.21 -19.32
CA SER A 316 20.04 1.89 -20.57
C SER A 316 19.35 1.37 -21.84
N LYS A 317 18.96 0.09 -21.82
CA LYS A 317 18.19 -0.55 -22.88
C LYS A 317 17.16 -1.49 -22.27
N VAL A 318 15.92 -1.39 -22.74
CA VAL A 318 14.79 -2.19 -22.29
C VAL A 318 13.97 -2.64 -23.50
N LEU A 319 13.55 -3.89 -23.49
CA LEU A 319 12.61 -4.51 -24.41
C LEU A 319 11.63 -5.33 -23.58
N ILE A 320 10.36 -4.98 -23.62
CA ILE A 320 9.28 -5.67 -22.91
C ILE A 320 8.13 -5.90 -23.89
N ASN A 321 7.65 -7.14 -23.93
CA ASN A 321 6.39 -7.49 -24.56
C ASN A 321 5.56 -8.25 -23.52
N ASP A 322 4.39 -7.71 -23.18
CA ASP A 322 3.61 -8.21 -22.06
C ASP A 322 2.11 -8.19 -22.34
N ALA A 323 1.41 -9.15 -21.74
CA ALA A 323 -0.04 -9.25 -21.75
C ALA A 323 -0.48 -10.10 -20.56
N PRO A 324 -1.64 -9.81 -19.94
CA PRO A 324 -2.13 -10.64 -18.86
C PRO A 324 -2.63 -11.99 -19.37
N LYS A 325 -2.28 -13.07 -18.66
CA LYS A 325 -2.81 -14.43 -18.95
C LYS A 325 -4.32 -14.52 -18.69
N PHE A 326 -4.81 -13.85 -17.64
CA PHE A 326 -6.22 -13.86 -17.24
C PHE A 326 -6.78 -12.45 -17.27
N ARG A 327 -7.98 -12.31 -17.84
CA ARG A 327 -8.63 -11.00 -18.05
C ARG A 327 -9.26 -10.44 -16.76
N TYR A 328 -9.70 -11.31 -15.85
CA TYR A 328 -10.23 -10.93 -14.54
C TYR A 328 -9.15 -11.12 -13.46
N ARG A 329 -8.68 -10.03 -12.87
CA ARG A 329 -7.68 -10.04 -11.80
C ARG A 329 -8.16 -9.12 -10.69
N GLY A 330 -8.86 -9.70 -9.72
CA GLY A 330 -9.67 -8.96 -8.77
C GLY A 330 -9.16 -8.96 -7.33
N LEU A 331 -9.57 -7.93 -6.59
CA LEU A 331 -9.54 -7.90 -5.13
C LEU A 331 -10.95 -7.56 -4.66
N MET A 332 -11.51 -8.37 -3.77
CA MET A 332 -12.76 -8.04 -3.08
C MET A 332 -12.46 -7.33 -1.77
N LEU A 333 -13.11 -6.19 -1.52
CA LEU A 333 -13.08 -5.51 -0.24
C LEU A 333 -14.49 -5.43 0.33
N ASP A 334 -14.65 -6.04 1.51
CA ASP A 334 -15.85 -5.93 2.33
C ASP A 334 -15.75 -4.67 3.19
N THR A 335 -16.67 -3.74 2.94
CA THR A 335 -16.80 -2.50 3.70
C THR A 335 -18.06 -2.44 4.54
N SER A 336 -18.80 -3.55 4.63
CA SER A 336 -19.98 -3.65 5.46
C SER A 336 -19.63 -4.18 6.85
N ARG A 337 -18.84 -5.25 6.93
CA ARG A 337 -18.44 -5.83 8.22
C ARG A 337 -17.64 -4.86 9.08
N HIS A 338 -16.87 -3.99 8.43
CA HIS A 338 -16.21 -2.83 9.02
C HIS A 338 -16.10 -1.72 7.97
N TYR A 339 -16.23 -0.46 8.40
CA TYR A 339 -16.07 0.67 7.51
C TYR A 339 -14.60 0.88 7.09
N PHE A 340 -14.38 1.18 5.81
CA PHE A 340 -13.09 1.62 5.26
C PHE A 340 -13.21 3.04 4.71
N SER A 341 -12.31 3.94 5.10
CA SER A 341 -12.34 5.32 4.58
C SER A 341 -12.09 5.36 3.07
N VAL A 342 -12.66 6.36 2.39
CA VAL A 342 -12.44 6.63 0.95
C VAL A 342 -10.95 6.66 0.60
N GLU A 343 -10.12 7.29 1.44
CA GLU A 343 -8.67 7.34 1.26
C GLU A 343 -8.03 5.94 1.29
N SER A 344 -8.47 5.08 2.22
CA SER A 344 -7.96 3.70 2.33
C SER A 344 -8.33 2.84 1.11
N ILE A 345 -9.54 3.04 0.57
CA ILE A 345 -10.00 2.39 -0.67
C ILE A 345 -9.13 2.85 -1.85
N LYS A 346 -8.93 4.17 -2.00
CA LYS A 346 -8.06 4.72 -3.07
C LYS A 346 -6.62 4.23 -2.94
N ARG A 347 -6.07 4.15 -1.72
CA ARG A 347 -4.73 3.57 -1.48
C ARG A 347 -4.67 2.11 -1.92
N THR A 348 -5.71 1.33 -1.65
CA THR A 348 -5.83 -0.07 -2.08
C THR A 348 -5.86 -0.18 -3.61
N ILE A 349 -6.68 0.63 -4.28
CA ILE A 349 -6.77 0.73 -5.74
C ILE A 349 -5.42 1.12 -6.38
N ALA A 350 -4.69 2.07 -5.77
CA ALA A 350 -3.35 2.42 -6.25
C ALA A 350 -2.40 1.21 -6.16
N GLY A 351 -2.40 0.49 -5.03
CA GLY A 351 -1.63 -0.75 -4.86
C GLY A 351 -1.99 -1.83 -5.88
N MET A 352 -3.28 -2.04 -6.12
CA MET A 352 -3.79 -2.95 -7.16
C MET A 352 -3.21 -2.60 -8.54
N SER A 353 -3.13 -1.31 -8.89
CA SER A 353 -2.65 -0.85 -10.19
C SER A 353 -1.15 -1.09 -10.41
N TYR A 354 -0.33 -1.09 -9.34
CA TYR A 354 1.09 -1.44 -9.43
C TYR A 354 1.28 -2.93 -9.76
N ALA A 355 0.40 -3.78 -9.21
CA ALA A 355 0.39 -5.22 -9.48
C ALA A 355 -0.42 -5.61 -10.73
N LYS A 356 -0.90 -4.63 -11.52
CA LYS A 356 -1.75 -4.83 -12.70
C LYS A 356 -3.06 -5.60 -12.42
N LEU A 357 -3.56 -5.59 -11.18
CA LEU A 357 -4.94 -5.99 -10.88
C LEU A 357 -5.89 -4.97 -11.51
N ASN A 358 -7.07 -5.44 -11.95
CA ASN A 358 -7.94 -4.63 -12.80
C ASN A 358 -9.41 -4.63 -12.39
N ARG A 359 -9.81 -5.43 -11.39
CA ARG A 359 -11.18 -5.44 -10.83
C ARG A 359 -11.18 -5.18 -9.33
N PHE A 360 -11.82 -4.11 -8.91
CA PHE A 360 -12.11 -3.85 -7.51
C PHE A 360 -13.55 -4.28 -7.24
N HIS A 361 -13.71 -5.45 -6.63
CA HIS A 361 -15.01 -5.96 -6.23
C HIS A 361 -15.36 -5.37 -4.86
N TRP A 362 -16.34 -4.48 -4.84
CA TRP A 362 -16.69 -3.74 -3.65
C TRP A 362 -17.95 -4.33 -3.04
N HIS A 363 -17.75 -5.22 -2.08
CA HIS A 363 -18.80 -5.79 -1.25
C HIS A 363 -19.23 -4.72 -0.25
N ILE A 364 -20.24 -3.95 -0.63
CA ILE A 364 -20.57 -2.68 0.03
C ILE A 364 -21.58 -2.83 1.16
N THR A 365 -22.38 -3.90 1.14
CA THR A 365 -23.47 -4.16 2.11
C THR A 365 -23.48 -5.61 2.54
N ASP A 366 -23.82 -5.82 3.81
CA ASP A 366 -24.05 -7.12 4.43
C ASP A 366 -25.01 -6.94 5.62
N SER A 367 -25.28 -8.00 6.36
CA SER A 367 -26.11 -8.04 7.56
C SER A 367 -25.67 -7.06 8.64
N GLN A 368 -24.37 -6.82 8.78
CA GLN A 368 -23.79 -5.98 9.82
C GLN A 368 -23.99 -4.48 9.54
N SER A 369 -23.90 -4.03 8.29
CA SER A 369 -24.15 -2.62 7.97
C SER A 369 -24.53 -2.34 6.51
N PHE A 370 -25.25 -1.24 6.31
CA PHE A 370 -25.54 -0.65 5.00
C PHE A 370 -24.93 0.76 4.93
N PRO A 371 -23.66 0.92 4.54
CA PRO A 371 -22.98 2.22 4.55
C PRO A 371 -23.28 3.09 3.31
N TYR A 372 -23.80 2.51 2.21
CA TYR A 372 -24.06 3.27 0.99
C TYR A 372 -25.31 4.14 1.07
N ILE A 373 -25.18 5.44 0.81
CA ILE A 373 -26.33 6.36 0.79
C ILE A 373 -27.02 6.29 -0.58
N SER A 374 -28.08 5.48 -0.65
CA SER A 374 -28.95 5.43 -1.82
C SER A 374 -29.76 6.71 -1.98
N LYS A 375 -29.79 7.25 -3.21
CA LYS A 375 -30.61 8.41 -3.56
C LYS A 375 -32.12 8.14 -3.43
N TYR A 376 -32.54 6.90 -3.69
CA TYR A 376 -33.95 6.52 -3.72
C TYR A 376 -34.43 5.91 -2.40
N TYR A 377 -33.51 5.31 -1.65
CA TYR A 377 -33.80 4.62 -0.39
C TYR A 377 -32.81 5.07 0.70
N PRO A 378 -32.83 6.36 1.09
CA PRO A 378 -31.91 6.88 2.10
C PRO A 378 -32.07 6.20 3.47
N GLU A 379 -33.23 5.59 3.73
CA GLU A 379 -33.51 4.80 4.93
C GLU A 379 -32.54 3.63 5.12
N LEU A 380 -32.01 3.06 4.02
CA LEU A 380 -31.07 1.93 4.10
C LEU A 380 -29.83 2.34 4.90
N ALA A 381 -29.19 3.46 4.56
CA ALA A 381 -28.04 3.96 5.30
C ALA A 381 -28.40 4.57 6.65
N ALA A 382 -29.53 5.29 6.73
CA ALA A 382 -29.97 5.92 7.98
C ALA A 382 -30.23 4.90 9.10
N HIS A 383 -30.60 3.66 8.74
CA HIS A 383 -30.83 2.57 9.68
C HIS A 383 -29.72 1.52 9.71
N GLY A 384 -28.86 1.49 8.68
CA GLY A 384 -27.88 0.43 8.50
C GLY A 384 -26.42 0.84 8.68
N ALA A 385 -26.06 2.11 8.58
CA ALA A 385 -24.67 2.54 8.76
C ALA A 385 -24.25 2.53 10.24
N TYR A 386 -22.97 2.29 10.51
CA TYR A 386 -22.44 2.33 11.89
C TYR A 386 -22.54 3.72 12.54
N SER A 387 -22.35 4.77 11.74
CA SER A 387 -22.55 6.16 12.14
C SER A 387 -22.72 7.04 10.91
N ASP A 388 -23.19 8.28 11.10
CA ASP A 388 -23.31 9.27 10.02
C ASP A 388 -21.98 9.53 9.26
N ARG A 389 -20.83 9.26 9.90
CA ARG A 389 -19.49 9.45 9.32
C ARG A 389 -18.94 8.22 8.61
N GLU A 390 -19.55 7.06 8.82
CA GLU A 390 -19.13 5.77 8.27
C GLU A 390 -20.07 5.37 7.14
N THR A 391 -20.24 6.31 6.21
CA THR A 391 -21.13 6.20 5.05
C THR A 391 -20.38 6.53 3.76
N TYR A 392 -20.92 6.04 2.64
CA TYR A 392 -20.45 6.37 1.29
C TYR A 392 -21.51 7.19 0.56
N THR A 393 -21.22 8.46 0.32
CA THR A 393 -22.08 9.37 -0.45
C THR A 393 -21.95 9.12 -1.96
N ASP A 394 -22.87 9.66 -2.77
CA ASP A 394 -22.74 9.68 -4.24
C ASP A 394 -21.43 10.36 -4.70
N ALA A 395 -20.97 11.38 -3.97
CA ALA A 395 -19.70 12.04 -4.26
C ALA A 395 -18.50 11.10 -4.00
N ASP A 396 -18.52 10.35 -2.90
CA ASP A 396 -17.46 9.39 -2.56
C ASP A 396 -17.37 8.27 -3.61
N VAL A 397 -18.53 7.71 -3.99
CA VAL A 397 -18.58 6.65 -5.03
C VAL A 397 -18.05 7.18 -6.37
N ARG A 398 -18.41 8.40 -6.76
CA ARG A 398 -17.87 9.04 -7.97
C ARG A 398 -16.36 9.29 -7.88
N GLU A 399 -15.88 9.73 -6.72
CA GLU A 399 -14.45 9.95 -6.51
C GLU A 399 -13.67 8.63 -6.62
N ILE A 400 -14.14 7.56 -5.98
CA ILE A 400 -13.52 6.24 -6.02
C ILE A 400 -13.52 5.67 -7.44
N THR A 401 -14.65 5.76 -8.15
CA THR A 401 -14.77 5.24 -9.52
C THR A 401 -13.91 6.03 -10.52
N ALA A 402 -13.87 7.36 -10.42
CA ALA A 402 -13.00 8.19 -11.24
C ALA A 402 -11.51 7.89 -10.97
N PHE A 403 -11.15 7.75 -9.69
CA PHE A 403 -9.79 7.36 -9.30
C PHE A 403 -9.42 5.97 -9.85
N ALA A 404 -10.29 4.97 -9.66
CA ALA A 404 -10.08 3.62 -10.21
C ALA A 404 -9.89 3.63 -11.73
N LYS A 405 -10.67 4.43 -12.45
CA LYS A 405 -10.56 4.56 -13.91
C LYS A 405 -9.20 5.08 -14.36
N LEU A 406 -8.65 6.09 -13.68
CA LEU A 406 -7.28 6.58 -13.93
C LEU A 406 -6.20 5.54 -13.61
N HIS A 407 -6.53 4.56 -12.77
CA HIS A 407 -5.67 3.43 -12.43
C HIS A 407 -5.93 2.18 -13.28
N GLY A 408 -6.80 2.26 -14.29
CA GLY A 408 -7.13 1.13 -15.17
C GLY A 408 -7.92 0.02 -14.46
N ILE A 409 -8.65 0.36 -13.40
CA ILE A 409 -9.41 -0.57 -12.56
C ILE A 409 -10.91 -0.33 -12.73
N GLN A 410 -11.66 -1.40 -12.98
CA GLN A 410 -13.12 -1.36 -12.93
C GLN A 410 -13.59 -1.59 -11.49
N VAL A 411 -14.48 -0.73 -11.01
CA VAL A 411 -15.21 -0.93 -9.76
C VAL A 411 -16.47 -1.74 -10.05
N ILE A 412 -16.67 -2.83 -9.31
CA ILE A 412 -17.84 -3.70 -9.38
C ILE A 412 -18.51 -3.63 -8.01
N PRO A 413 -19.61 -2.88 -7.83
CA PRO A 413 -20.33 -2.87 -6.57
C PRO A 413 -21.15 -4.17 -6.41
N GLU A 414 -21.22 -4.67 -5.19
CA GLU A 414 -22.06 -5.80 -4.80
C GLU A 414 -22.98 -5.36 -3.66
N ILE A 415 -24.28 -5.55 -3.86
CA ILE A 415 -25.31 -5.56 -2.82
C ILE A 415 -25.72 -7.02 -2.69
N ASP A 416 -25.22 -7.71 -1.66
CA ASP A 416 -25.46 -9.14 -1.47
C ASP A 416 -26.93 -9.43 -1.16
N ALA A 417 -27.46 -10.49 -1.76
CA ALA A 417 -28.85 -10.89 -1.67
C ALA A 417 -29.03 -12.37 -2.08
N PRO A 418 -30.05 -13.09 -1.54
CA PRO A 418 -31.05 -12.61 -0.59
C PRO A 418 -30.61 -12.70 0.87
N ALA A 419 -29.56 -13.46 1.18
CA ALA A 419 -28.95 -13.47 2.51
C ALA A 419 -28.12 -12.19 2.75
N HIS A 420 -27.51 -12.08 3.93
CA HIS A 420 -26.68 -10.91 4.27
C HIS A 420 -27.45 -9.57 4.17
N ALA A 421 -28.74 -9.62 4.49
CA ALA A 421 -29.64 -8.47 4.45
C ALA A 421 -30.23 -8.23 5.84
N GLY A 422 -29.51 -7.48 6.68
CA GLY A 422 -29.83 -7.24 8.09
C GLY A 422 -30.06 -5.78 8.39
N ASN A 423 -29.11 -5.14 9.09
CA ASN A 423 -29.17 -3.73 9.43
C ASN A 423 -29.39 -2.86 8.19
N GLY A 424 -30.32 -1.91 8.26
CA GLY A 424 -30.74 -1.10 7.12
C GLY A 424 -31.98 -1.63 6.39
N TRP A 425 -32.46 -2.85 6.66
CA TRP A 425 -33.70 -3.39 6.08
C TRP A 425 -34.89 -3.39 7.04
N ASP A 426 -34.71 -2.96 8.30
CA ASP A 426 -35.73 -2.95 9.36
C ASP A 426 -36.72 -1.77 9.30
N TRP A 427 -36.56 -0.84 8.35
CA TRP A 427 -37.40 0.35 8.24
C TRP A 427 -38.74 0.11 7.54
N GLY A 428 -38.89 -1.00 6.80
CA GLY A 428 -40.10 -1.32 6.02
C GLY A 428 -41.41 -1.26 6.81
N PRO A 429 -41.51 -1.93 7.98
CA PRO A 429 -42.72 -1.89 8.80
C PRO A 429 -43.10 -0.47 9.25
N LYS A 430 -42.10 0.37 9.55
CA LYS A 430 -42.31 1.78 9.96
C LYS A 430 -42.90 2.65 8.85
N ARG A 431 -42.77 2.21 7.58
CA ARG A 431 -43.34 2.86 6.40
C ARG A 431 -44.60 2.17 5.86
N GLY A 432 -45.10 1.13 6.53
CA GLY A 432 -46.26 0.36 6.07
C GLY A 432 -45.97 -0.54 4.85
N LEU A 433 -44.70 -0.89 4.61
CA LEU A 433 -44.28 -1.75 3.50
C LEU A 433 -44.15 -3.24 3.88
N GLY A 434 -44.46 -3.60 5.12
CA GLY A 434 -44.24 -4.94 5.65
C GLY A 434 -42.77 -5.19 6.02
N GLU A 435 -42.46 -6.45 6.38
CA GLU A 435 -41.10 -6.88 6.68
C GLU A 435 -40.33 -7.07 5.37
N LEU A 436 -39.31 -6.23 5.13
CA LEU A 436 -38.46 -6.33 3.92
C LEU A 436 -37.38 -7.40 4.07
N SER A 437 -37.00 -7.70 5.31
CA SER A 437 -36.08 -8.79 5.67
C SER A 437 -36.59 -9.48 6.93
N LEU A 438 -36.41 -10.79 6.96
CA LEU A 438 -36.79 -11.71 8.02
C LEU A 438 -35.57 -12.14 8.83
N CYS A 439 -35.82 -12.63 10.05
CA CYS A 439 -34.81 -13.19 10.95
C CYS A 439 -33.68 -12.21 11.34
N ILE A 440 -33.91 -10.89 11.20
CA ILE A 440 -32.95 -9.87 11.61
C ILE A 440 -32.63 -10.05 13.10
N ASN A 441 -31.34 -10.21 13.43
CA ASN A 441 -30.85 -10.41 14.81
C ASN A 441 -31.44 -11.64 15.54
N GLN A 442 -31.97 -12.64 14.82
CA GLN A 442 -32.59 -13.83 15.41
C GLN A 442 -31.61 -14.60 16.33
N GLN A 443 -32.13 -15.09 17.47
CA GLN A 443 -31.39 -15.91 18.43
C GLN A 443 -32.05 -17.30 18.65
N PRO A 444 -31.27 -18.35 18.97
CA PRO A 444 -29.80 -18.39 18.89
C PRO A 444 -29.35 -18.35 17.41
N TRP A 445 -28.47 -17.42 17.06
CA TRP A 445 -28.12 -17.12 15.67
C TRP A 445 -27.61 -18.34 14.88
N SER A 446 -26.89 -19.24 15.56
CA SER A 446 -26.23 -20.41 14.95
C SER A 446 -27.17 -21.45 14.35
N ILE A 447 -28.49 -21.34 14.61
CA ILE A 447 -29.51 -22.18 13.97
C ILE A 447 -29.97 -21.59 12.63
N TYR A 448 -29.88 -20.27 12.46
CA TYR A 448 -30.51 -19.54 11.36
C TYR A 448 -29.52 -18.95 10.35
N CYS A 449 -28.28 -18.68 10.77
CA CYS A 449 -27.26 -18.06 9.92
C CYS A 449 -25.84 -18.54 10.24
N GLY A 450 -24.93 -18.36 9.27
CA GLY A 450 -23.52 -18.76 9.40
C GLY A 450 -22.70 -17.85 10.33
N GLU A 451 -23.11 -16.60 10.50
CA GLU A 451 -22.51 -15.62 11.38
C GLU A 451 -23.57 -14.64 11.89
N PRO A 452 -23.43 -14.09 13.12
CA PRO A 452 -24.31 -13.02 13.59
C PRO A 452 -23.93 -11.65 12.97
N PRO A 453 -24.91 -10.75 12.77
CA PRO A 453 -26.34 -10.94 12.97
C PRO A 453 -27.00 -11.70 11.80
N CYS A 454 -28.04 -12.49 12.10
CA CYS A 454 -28.86 -13.07 11.03
C CYS A 454 -29.68 -11.98 10.31
N GLY A 455 -30.11 -12.27 9.07
CA GLY A 455 -31.01 -11.45 8.27
C GLY A 455 -31.04 -11.88 6.80
N GLN A 456 -32.23 -12.03 6.22
CA GLN A 456 -32.43 -12.39 4.81
C GLN A 456 -33.67 -11.68 4.25
N LEU A 457 -33.62 -11.22 3.00
CA LEU A 457 -34.76 -10.58 2.33
C LEU A 457 -36.00 -11.50 2.33
N ASN A 458 -37.18 -10.90 2.51
CA ASN A 458 -38.49 -11.58 2.54
C ASN A 458 -39.00 -11.95 1.14
#